data_AF-W2YIM4-F1
#
_entry.id   AF-W2YIM4-F1
#
_cell.length_a   1.000
_cell.length_b   1.000
_cell.length_c   1.000
_cell.angle_alpha   90.00
_cell.angle_beta   90.00
_cell.angle_gamma   90.00
#
_symmetry.space_group_name_H-M   'P 1'
#
loop_
_entity.id
_entity.type
_entity.pdbx_description
1 polymer ?
#
loop_
_entity_poly.entity_id
_entity_poly.type
_entity_poly.pdbx_seq_one_letter_code
_entity_poly.pdbx_strand_id
1 'polypeptide(L)'
;MATFKLGTSVVWEIWRSRKDAASLVRERPRKSKATKRTKDEIARLVAGVPVIDRQTLRSLANATGVPKTTLWRHLKSGWLRRAVSHVKPTLTEEHKQRRLQYCLMHIRRQLGAFKMDHMYDVVHIDEKWFNMYKGVTRYFLAPDEGRKSNMVYVQQDNAGPAYLFLTMILWPLER
;
A
#
# COMPACT_ATOMS: atom_id res chain seq x y z
N MET A 1 -18.45 -23.05 55.94
CA MET A 1 -18.29 -24.02 54.83
C MET A 1 -18.04 -23.24 53.54
N ALA A 2 -17.03 -23.63 52.75
CA ALA A 2 -16.71 -22.92 51.51
C ALA A 2 -17.70 -23.33 50.41
N THR A 3 -18.55 -22.39 49.98
CA THR A 3 -19.50 -22.57 48.87
C THR A 3 -18.85 -22.10 47.57
N PHE A 4 -18.41 -23.05 46.75
CA PHE A 4 -17.90 -22.74 45.40
C PHE A 4 -19.08 -22.64 44.43
N LYS A 5 -19.16 -21.55 43.64
CA LYS A 5 -20.18 -21.34 42.59
C LYS A 5 -19.91 -22.18 41.34
N LEU A 6 -19.79 -23.50 41.52
CA LEU A 6 -19.50 -24.45 40.44
C LEU A 6 -20.69 -25.41 40.26
N GLY A 7 -20.98 -25.75 39.00
CA GLY A 7 -22.00 -26.75 38.68
C GLY A 7 -21.60 -28.14 39.16
N THR A 8 -22.58 -28.97 39.51
CA THR A 8 -22.37 -30.34 40.01
C THR A 8 -21.58 -31.22 39.05
N SER A 9 -21.77 -31.06 37.74
CA SER A 9 -21.00 -31.77 36.71
C SER A 9 -19.50 -31.39 36.72
N VAL A 10 -19.19 -30.11 36.97
CA VAL A 10 -17.80 -29.63 37.06
C VAL A 10 -17.14 -30.19 38.33
N VAL A 11 -17.86 -30.18 39.45
CA VAL A 11 -17.39 -30.79 40.71
C VAL A 11 -17.11 -32.28 40.54
N TRP A 12 -18.00 -32.99 39.83
CA TRP A 12 -17.83 -34.42 39.56
C TRP A 12 -16.61 -34.70 38.66
N GLU A 13 -16.37 -33.87 37.65
CA GLU A 13 -15.19 -34.01 36.78
C GLU A 13 -13.88 -33.69 37.51
N ILE A 14 -13.88 -32.68 38.40
CA ILE A 14 -12.75 -32.39 39.30
C ILE A 14 -12.47 -33.60 40.21
N TRP A 15 -13.51 -34.19 40.80
CA TRP A 15 -13.37 -35.33 41.70
C TRP A 15 -12.89 -36.60 40.97
N ARG A 16 -13.34 -36.81 39.73
CA ARG A 16 -12.90 -37.90 38.85
C ARG A 16 -11.43 -37.78 38.48
N SER A 17 -10.94 -36.57 38.21
CA SER A 17 -9.56 -36.29 37.83
C SER A 17 -8.64 -35.95 39.01
N ARG A 18 -9.05 -36.23 40.26
CA ARG A 18 -8.30 -35.85 41.48
C ARG A 18 -6.86 -36.39 41.56
N LYS A 19 -6.57 -37.52 40.89
CA LYS A 19 -5.23 -38.14 40.86
C LYS A 19 -4.30 -37.51 39.81
N ASP A 20 -4.84 -36.73 38.88
CA ASP A 20 -4.10 -36.06 37.82
C ASP A 20 -4.41 -34.55 37.85
N ALA A 21 -3.78 -33.85 38.80
CA ALA A 21 -3.91 -32.41 38.95
C ALA A 21 -3.50 -31.64 37.68
N ALA A 22 -2.56 -32.19 36.89
CA ALA A 22 -2.15 -31.57 35.65
C ALA A 22 -3.29 -31.53 34.62
N SER A 23 -4.14 -32.56 34.56
CA SER A 23 -5.30 -32.58 33.65
C SER A 23 -6.33 -31.48 33.93
N LEU A 24 -6.44 -31.00 35.17
CA LEU A 24 -7.39 -29.96 35.58
C LEU A 24 -6.90 -28.55 35.21
N VAL A 25 -5.58 -28.36 35.14
CA VAL A 25 -4.94 -27.07 34.82
C VAL A 25 -4.63 -26.94 33.33
N ARG A 26 -4.58 -28.06 32.59
CA ARG A 26 -4.34 -28.04 31.14
C ARG A 26 -5.38 -27.19 30.42
N GLU A 27 -4.90 -26.25 29.62
CA GLU A 27 -5.73 -25.55 28.66
C GLU A 27 -6.34 -26.58 27.69
N ARG A 28 -7.67 -26.61 27.62
CA ARG A 28 -8.39 -27.39 26.62
C ARG A 28 -8.50 -26.52 25.36
N PRO A 29 -7.69 -26.75 24.31
CA PRO A 29 -7.79 -25.95 23.11
C PRO A 29 -9.18 -26.15 22.51
N ARG A 30 -9.89 -25.05 22.28
CA ARG A 30 -11.15 -25.10 21.53
C ARG A 30 -10.83 -25.57 20.13
N LYS A 31 -11.58 -26.56 19.64
CA LYS A 31 -11.52 -26.95 18.23
C LYS A 31 -11.78 -25.71 17.38
N SER A 32 -10.86 -25.40 16.47
CA SER A 32 -11.06 -24.29 15.54
C SER A 32 -12.27 -24.59 14.66
N LYS A 33 -13.06 -23.57 14.36
CA LYS A 33 -14.12 -23.71 13.36
C LYS A 33 -13.45 -23.92 12.00
N ALA A 34 -13.98 -24.86 11.21
CA ALA A 34 -13.52 -25.07 9.84
C ALA A 34 -13.62 -23.75 9.05
N THR A 35 -12.53 -23.37 8.39
CA THR A 35 -12.52 -22.18 7.54
C THR A 35 -13.24 -22.50 6.24
N LYS A 36 -14.20 -21.66 5.82
CA LYS A 36 -14.99 -21.88 4.60
C LYS A 36 -14.15 -21.94 3.32
N ARG A 37 -12.98 -21.29 3.29
CA ARG A 37 -12.07 -21.22 2.15
C ARG A 37 -10.64 -21.39 2.61
N THR A 38 -9.83 -22.08 1.82
CA THR A 38 -8.39 -22.19 2.09
C THR A 38 -7.67 -20.91 1.66
N LYS A 39 -6.48 -20.68 2.20
CA LYS A 39 -5.66 -19.51 1.79
C LYS A 39 -5.34 -19.56 0.30
N ASP A 40 -5.05 -20.74 -0.23
CA ASP A 40 -4.69 -20.93 -1.65
C ASP A 40 -5.87 -20.65 -2.59
N GLU A 41 -7.08 -21.02 -2.18
CA GLU A 41 -8.30 -20.67 -2.92
C GLU A 41 -8.50 -19.14 -2.98
N ILE A 42 -8.31 -18.45 -1.85
CA ILE A 42 -8.39 -16.98 -1.81
C ILE A 42 -7.31 -16.34 -2.67
N ALA A 43 -6.08 -16.88 -2.67
CA ALA A 43 -5.00 -16.37 -3.50
C ALA A 43 -5.35 -16.45 -4.99
N ARG A 44 -5.86 -17.59 -5.45
CA ARG A 44 -6.31 -17.77 -6.84
C ARG A 44 -7.42 -16.80 -7.22
N LEU A 45 -8.41 -16.60 -6.34
CA LEU A 45 -9.49 -15.64 -6.57
C LEU A 45 -8.96 -14.21 -6.69
N VAL A 46 -8.07 -13.80 -5.79
CA VAL A 46 -7.45 -12.46 -5.85
C VAL A 46 -6.61 -12.30 -7.13
N ALA A 47 -5.83 -13.31 -7.49
CA ALA A 47 -5.00 -13.30 -8.70
C ALA A 47 -5.82 -13.33 -10.01
N GLY A 48 -7.05 -13.85 -9.98
CA GLY A 48 -7.96 -13.87 -11.13
C GLY A 48 -8.70 -12.55 -11.39
N VAL A 49 -8.78 -11.65 -10.40
CA VAL A 49 -9.52 -10.39 -10.54
C VAL A 49 -8.71 -9.35 -11.33
N PRO A 50 -9.28 -8.53 -12.23
CA PRO A 50 -8.52 -7.45 -12.87
C PRO A 50 -7.93 -6.45 -11.87
N VAL A 51 -6.73 -5.90 -12.15
CA VAL A 51 -6.02 -4.99 -11.21
C VAL A 51 -6.85 -3.77 -10.80
N ILE A 52 -7.74 -3.30 -11.67
CA ILE A 52 -8.60 -2.13 -11.42
C ILE A 52 -9.56 -2.36 -10.25
N ASP A 53 -10.06 -3.59 -10.08
CA ASP A 53 -10.98 -3.98 -9.02
C ASP A 53 -10.25 -4.36 -7.71
N ARG A 54 -8.92 -4.44 -7.75
CA ARG A 54 -8.09 -4.71 -6.57
C ARG A 54 -7.71 -3.45 -5.79
N GLN A 55 -8.23 -2.27 -6.15
CA GLN A 55 -7.82 -1.01 -5.53
C GLN A 55 -8.33 -0.83 -4.10
N THR A 56 -9.56 -1.27 -3.83
CA THR A 56 -10.19 -1.14 -2.52
C THR A 56 -10.63 -2.50 -2.00
N LEU A 57 -10.63 -2.68 -0.67
CA LEU A 57 -11.11 -3.93 -0.07
C LEU A 57 -12.59 -4.19 -0.40
N ARG A 58 -13.37 -3.15 -0.69
CA ARG A 58 -14.79 -3.27 -1.06
C ARG A 58 -14.94 -3.79 -2.48
N SER A 59 -14.24 -3.18 -3.44
CA SER A 59 -14.22 -3.64 -4.83
C SER A 59 -13.65 -5.06 -4.94
N LEU A 60 -12.56 -5.34 -4.23
CA LEU A 60 -11.97 -6.68 -4.17
C LEU A 60 -12.93 -7.72 -3.56
N ALA A 61 -13.65 -7.36 -2.49
CA ALA A 61 -14.64 -8.26 -1.88
C ALA A 61 -15.78 -8.59 -2.84
N ASN A 62 -16.27 -7.58 -3.58
CA ASN A 62 -17.32 -7.78 -4.57
C ASN A 62 -16.84 -8.66 -5.74
N ALA A 63 -15.61 -8.44 -6.22
CA ALA A 63 -15.04 -9.19 -7.33
C ALA A 63 -14.68 -10.65 -6.96
N THR A 64 -14.21 -10.89 -5.73
CA THR A 64 -13.79 -12.23 -5.27
C THR A 64 -14.89 -13.04 -4.58
N GLY A 65 -15.99 -12.40 -4.17
CA GLY A 65 -17.00 -13.02 -3.30
C GLY A 65 -16.47 -13.37 -1.89
N VAL A 66 -15.31 -12.84 -1.50
CA VAL A 66 -14.73 -13.01 -0.16
C VAL A 66 -15.14 -11.83 0.72
N PRO A 67 -15.65 -12.06 1.95
CA PRO A 67 -16.02 -10.98 2.84
C PRO A 67 -14.85 -10.02 3.12
N LYS A 68 -15.14 -8.71 3.11
CA LYS A 68 -14.18 -7.64 3.42
C LYS A 68 -13.43 -7.88 4.74
N THR A 69 -14.11 -8.41 5.75
CA THR A 69 -13.54 -8.71 7.08
C THR A 69 -12.45 -9.78 7.01
N THR A 70 -12.64 -10.80 6.17
CA THR A 70 -11.65 -11.86 5.93
C THR A 70 -10.43 -11.31 5.21
N LEU A 71 -10.64 -10.54 4.12
CA LEU A 71 -9.55 -9.87 3.40
C LEU A 71 -8.76 -8.92 4.31
N TRP A 72 -9.44 -8.17 5.19
CA TRP A 72 -8.78 -7.28 6.14
C TRP A 72 -7.94 -8.04 7.17
N ARG A 73 -8.42 -9.19 7.66
CA ARG A 73 -7.66 -10.05 8.58
C ARG A 73 -6.37 -10.55 7.92
N HIS A 74 -6.46 -10.97 6.67
CA HIS A 74 -5.32 -11.41 5.86
C HIS A 74 -4.34 -10.28 5.54
N LEU A 75 -4.83 -9.05 5.33
CA LEU A 75 -4.01 -7.86 5.19
C LEU A 75 -3.28 -7.54 6.50
N LYS A 76 -3.98 -7.59 7.64
CA LYS A 76 -3.40 -7.35 8.97
C LYS A 76 -2.36 -8.40 9.34
N SER A 77 -2.55 -9.65 8.93
CA SER A 77 -1.58 -10.73 9.14
C SER A 77 -0.39 -10.68 8.17
N GLY A 78 -0.35 -9.71 7.24
CA GLY A 78 0.71 -9.59 6.24
C GLY A 78 0.71 -10.63 5.12
N TRP A 79 -0.32 -11.48 5.04
CA TRP A 79 -0.44 -12.50 4.00
C TRP A 79 -0.89 -11.86 2.68
N LEU A 80 -1.89 -10.97 2.74
CA LEU A 80 -2.28 -10.14 1.60
C LEU A 80 -1.46 -8.85 1.64
N ARG A 81 -0.87 -8.45 0.52
CA ARG A 81 0.00 -7.26 0.46
C ARG A 81 -0.66 -6.12 -0.31
N ARG A 82 -0.42 -4.88 0.12
CA ARG A 82 -0.71 -3.69 -0.69
C ARG A 82 0.53 -3.31 -1.50
N ALA A 83 0.38 -3.19 -2.81
CA ALA A 83 1.37 -2.63 -3.70
C ALA A 83 0.97 -1.23 -4.17
N VAL A 84 1.98 -0.41 -4.47
CA VAL A 84 1.81 0.95 -4.96
C VAL A 84 2.58 1.06 -6.26
N SER A 85 1.91 1.43 -7.33
CA SER A 85 2.52 1.77 -8.61
C SER A 85 2.51 3.28 -8.79
N HIS A 86 3.66 3.82 -9.16
CA HIS A 86 3.83 5.23 -9.50
C HIS A 86 4.00 5.36 -11.01
N VAL A 87 3.30 6.30 -11.62
CA VAL A 87 3.61 6.74 -12.97
C VAL A 87 4.82 7.66 -12.87
N LYS A 88 5.96 7.22 -13.42
CA LYS A 88 7.18 8.04 -13.49
C LYS A 88 7.43 8.40 -14.97
N PRO A 89 7.70 9.68 -15.29
CA PRO A 89 8.15 10.02 -16.63
C PRO A 89 9.49 9.35 -16.90
N THR A 90 9.64 8.75 -18.07
CA THR A 90 10.87 8.09 -18.47
C THR A 90 11.94 9.16 -18.73
N LEU A 91 13.00 9.17 -17.92
CA LEU A 91 14.12 10.09 -18.09
C LEU A 91 15.12 9.46 -19.06
N THR A 92 15.13 9.94 -20.31
CA THR A 92 16.13 9.55 -21.31
C THR A 92 17.50 10.07 -20.89
N GLU A 93 18.56 9.48 -21.44
CA GLU A 93 19.93 9.92 -21.14
C GLU A 93 20.17 11.37 -21.56
N GLU A 94 19.57 11.80 -22.67
CA GLU A 94 19.57 13.19 -23.12
C GLU A 94 18.93 14.14 -22.08
N HIS A 95 17.76 13.76 -21.53
CA HIS A 95 17.12 14.56 -20.48
C HIS A 95 17.99 14.71 -19.23
N LYS A 96 18.78 13.68 -18.88
CA LYS A 96 19.74 13.76 -17.76
C LYS A 96 20.87 14.74 -18.05
N GLN A 97 21.47 14.65 -19.25
CA GLN A 97 22.56 15.55 -19.66
C GLN A 97 22.09 17.01 -19.70
N ARG A 98 20.93 17.28 -20.28
CA ARG A 98 20.33 18.63 -20.33
C ARG A 98 20.11 19.21 -18.93
N ARG A 99 19.57 18.40 -18.00
CA ARG A 99 19.39 18.80 -16.60
C ARG A 99 20.71 19.09 -15.90
N LEU A 100 21.74 18.29 -16.15
CA LEU A 100 23.07 18.50 -15.58
C LEU A 100 23.69 19.81 -16.08
N GLN A 101 23.64 20.07 -17.40
CA GLN A 101 24.11 21.31 -18.00
C GLN A 101 23.39 22.53 -17.42
N TYR A 102 22.07 22.46 -17.30
CA TYR A 102 21.27 23.52 -16.67
C TYR A 102 21.74 23.79 -15.23
N CYS A 103 21.91 22.76 -14.40
CA CYS A 103 22.41 22.93 -13.04
C CYS A 103 23.80 23.59 -13.01
N LEU A 104 24.72 23.17 -13.88
CA LEU A 104 26.07 23.72 -13.95
C LEU A 104 26.08 25.22 -14.30
N MET A 105 25.19 25.66 -15.20
CA MET A 105 25.06 27.08 -15.55
C MET A 105 24.61 27.96 -14.38
N HIS A 106 23.84 27.41 -13.44
CA HIS A 106 23.25 28.14 -12.31
C HIS A 106 24.04 27.96 -11.01
N ILE A 107 25.23 27.35 -11.06
CA ILE A 107 26.11 27.22 -9.90
C ILE A 107 27.23 28.26 -10.02
N ARG A 108 27.29 29.18 -9.05
CA ARG A 108 28.38 30.13 -8.88
C ARG A 108 29.41 29.56 -7.90
N ARG A 109 30.69 29.65 -8.26
CA ARG A 109 31.79 29.26 -7.36
C ARG A 109 32.32 30.49 -6.65
N GLN A 110 31.99 30.67 -5.37
CA GLN A 110 32.50 31.76 -4.54
C GLN A 110 33.30 31.21 -3.37
N LEU A 111 34.54 31.70 -3.20
CA LEU A 111 35.48 31.37 -2.12
C LEU A 111 35.49 29.86 -1.73
N GLY A 112 35.68 28.99 -2.71
CA GLY A 112 35.81 27.54 -2.46
C GLY A 112 34.49 26.79 -2.21
N ALA A 113 33.35 27.47 -2.19
CA ALA A 113 32.03 26.86 -2.10
C ALA A 113 31.23 27.00 -3.42
N PHE A 114 30.48 25.96 -3.76
CA PHE A 114 29.49 26.00 -4.82
C PHE A 114 28.18 26.53 -4.25
N LYS A 115 27.70 27.67 -4.76
CA LYS A 115 26.41 28.27 -4.37
C LYS A 115 25.51 28.35 -5.59
N MET A 116 24.25 27.94 -5.47
CA MET A 116 23.27 28.14 -6.53
C MET A 116 22.95 29.64 -6.68
N ASP A 117 22.70 30.06 -7.91
CA ASP A 117 22.21 31.40 -8.23
C ASP A 117 20.86 31.66 -7.55
N HIS A 118 20.64 32.89 -7.12
CA HIS A 118 19.42 33.29 -6.42
C HIS A 118 18.24 33.50 -7.37
N MET A 119 18.47 33.63 -8.68
CA MET A 119 17.42 33.69 -9.72
C MET A 119 16.34 34.77 -9.49
N TYR A 120 16.64 35.84 -8.75
CA TYR A 120 15.67 36.89 -8.44
C TYR A 120 15.14 37.64 -9.67
N ASP A 121 15.91 37.66 -10.76
CA ASP A 121 15.53 38.31 -12.03
C ASP A 121 14.87 37.33 -13.01
N VAL A 122 14.54 36.11 -12.57
CA VAL A 122 13.95 35.05 -13.41
C VAL A 122 12.47 34.90 -13.08
N VAL A 123 11.61 35.15 -14.07
CA VAL A 123 10.18 34.81 -13.96
C VAL A 123 9.98 33.36 -14.38
N HIS A 124 9.51 32.54 -13.45
CA HIS A 124 9.17 31.15 -13.73
C HIS A 124 7.75 31.06 -14.29
N ILE A 125 7.66 30.69 -15.56
CA ILE A 125 6.41 30.37 -16.26
C ILE A 125 6.35 28.85 -16.36
N ASP A 126 5.27 28.26 -15.87
CA ASP A 126 5.05 26.82 -15.97
C ASP A 126 3.63 26.52 -16.48
N GLU A 127 3.57 25.52 -17.35
CA GLU A 127 2.33 24.96 -17.87
C GLU A 127 2.08 23.62 -17.21
N LYS A 128 1.01 23.53 -16.43
CA LYS A 128 0.69 22.32 -15.70
C LYS A 128 -0.50 21.61 -16.32
N TRP A 129 -0.25 20.40 -16.81
CA TRP A 129 -1.27 19.47 -17.27
C TRP A 129 -1.85 18.68 -16.09
N PHE A 130 -3.17 18.76 -15.91
CA PHE A 130 -3.90 17.93 -14.95
C PHE A 130 -4.57 16.79 -15.70
N ASN A 131 -3.99 15.60 -15.56
CA ASN A 131 -4.53 14.39 -16.15
C ASN A 131 -5.64 13.80 -15.25
N MET A 132 -6.72 13.32 -15.87
CA MET A 132 -7.81 12.68 -15.12
C MET A 132 -7.46 11.29 -14.55
N TYR A 133 -6.32 10.71 -14.94
CA TYR A 133 -5.86 9.44 -14.39
C TYR A 133 -5.06 9.62 -13.09
N LYS A 134 -5.08 8.59 -12.23
CA LYS A 134 -4.35 8.60 -10.95
C LYS A 134 -2.85 8.38 -11.19
N GLY A 135 -2.01 9.37 -10.88
CA GLY A 135 -0.55 9.23 -10.94
C GLY A 135 0.02 8.20 -9.95
N VAL A 136 -0.73 7.87 -8.90
CA VAL A 136 -0.41 6.80 -7.95
C VAL A 136 -1.59 5.86 -7.84
N THR A 137 -1.37 4.58 -8.14
CA THR A 137 -2.38 3.54 -8.02
C THR A 137 -1.95 2.55 -6.95
N ARG A 138 -2.90 2.12 -6.11
CA ARG A 138 -2.67 1.14 -5.04
C ARG A 138 -3.55 -0.06 -5.31
N TYR A 139 -3.01 -1.26 -5.20
CA TYR A 139 -3.77 -2.50 -5.41
C TYR A 139 -3.35 -3.57 -4.40
N PHE A 140 -4.26 -4.50 -4.13
CA PHE A 140 -3.98 -5.68 -3.33
C PHE A 140 -3.41 -6.79 -4.21
N LEU A 141 -2.34 -7.42 -3.75
CA LEU A 141 -1.67 -8.53 -4.40
C LEU A 141 -1.81 -9.79 -3.56
N ALA A 142 -2.00 -10.90 -4.25
CA ALA A 142 -1.91 -12.23 -3.66
C ALA A 142 -0.44 -12.52 -3.25
N PRO A 143 -0.19 -13.48 -2.33
CA PRO A 143 1.15 -13.76 -1.82
C PRO A 143 2.11 -14.31 -2.88
N ASP A 144 1.55 -15.04 -3.84
CA ASP A 144 2.19 -15.69 -4.98
C ASP A 144 2.43 -14.76 -6.17
N GLU A 145 1.67 -13.66 -6.26
CA GLU A 145 2.00 -12.58 -7.18
C GLU A 145 3.29 -11.90 -6.69
N GLY A 146 4.39 -12.30 -7.32
CA GLY A 146 5.72 -11.73 -7.11
C GLY A 146 5.68 -10.20 -7.13
N ARG A 147 6.74 -9.56 -6.64
CA ARG A 147 6.84 -8.09 -6.72
C ARG A 147 6.77 -7.67 -8.18
N LYS A 148 5.58 -7.27 -8.65
CA LYS A 148 5.51 -6.36 -9.79
C LYS A 148 6.39 -5.19 -9.38
N SER A 149 7.47 -4.95 -10.12
CA SER A 149 8.31 -3.79 -9.89
C SER A 149 7.37 -2.60 -9.76
N ASN A 150 7.59 -1.73 -8.77
CA ASN A 150 6.71 -0.59 -8.51
C ASN A 150 6.66 0.42 -9.69
N MET A 151 7.26 0.08 -10.83
CA MET A 151 7.25 0.74 -12.12
C MET A 151 6.43 -0.09 -13.10
N VAL A 152 5.18 0.30 -13.29
CA VAL A 152 4.54 0.08 -14.58
C VAL A 152 5.00 1.26 -15.44
N TYR A 153 5.87 1.01 -16.42
CA TYR A 153 6.04 1.95 -17.52
C TYR A 153 4.72 1.92 -18.28
N VAL A 154 3.81 2.84 -17.96
CA VAL A 154 2.66 3.08 -18.81
C VAL A 154 3.23 3.81 -20.02
N GLN A 155 3.31 3.11 -21.15
CA GLN A 155 3.48 3.74 -22.45
C GLN A 155 2.32 4.73 -22.59
N GLN A 156 2.66 6.00 -22.74
CA GLN A 156 1.71 7.11 -22.66
C GLN A 156 0.75 7.08 -23.86
N ASP A 157 -0.32 6.31 -23.76
CA ASP A 157 -1.50 6.54 -24.58
C ASP A 157 -2.30 7.64 -23.87
N ASN A 158 -1.99 8.89 -24.22
CA ASN A 158 -2.56 10.14 -23.70
C ASN A 158 -4.06 10.33 -24.10
N ALA A 159 -4.87 9.27 -24.06
CA ALA A 159 -6.26 9.28 -24.56
C ALA A 159 -7.29 9.79 -23.53
N GLY A 160 -6.87 10.17 -22.32
CA GLY A 160 -7.75 10.73 -21.29
C GLY A 160 -7.87 12.25 -21.39
N PRO A 161 -8.96 12.87 -20.91
CA PRO A 161 -9.06 14.32 -20.89
C PRO A 161 -8.00 14.90 -19.96
N ALA A 162 -7.33 15.95 -20.43
CA ALA A 162 -6.34 16.70 -19.67
C ALA A 162 -6.72 18.19 -19.71
N TYR A 163 -6.56 18.87 -18.58
CA TYR A 163 -6.82 20.30 -18.47
C TYR A 163 -5.49 21.03 -18.29
N LEU A 164 -5.33 22.15 -19.00
CA LEU A 164 -4.15 23.01 -18.90
C LEU A 164 -4.45 24.18 -17.97
N PHE A 165 -3.55 24.45 -17.03
CA PHE A 165 -3.56 25.68 -16.25
C PHE A 165 -2.21 26.36 -16.41
N LEU A 166 -2.24 27.65 -16.77
CA LEU A 166 -1.06 28.50 -16.83
C LEU A 166 -0.86 29.15 -15.46
N THR A 167 0.33 29.00 -14.89
CA THR A 167 0.69 29.60 -13.60
C THR A 167 1.96 30.43 -13.74
N MET A 168 1.94 31.64 -13.18
CA MET A 168 3.10 32.52 -13.09
C MET A 168 3.43 32.75 -11.62
N ILE A 169 4.65 32.43 -11.21
CA ILE A 169 5.12 32.65 -9.83
C ILE A 169 6.25 33.67 -9.89
N LEU A 170 6.04 34.79 -9.19
CA LEU A 170 7.05 35.83 -8.98
C LEU A 170 7.48 35.77 -7.52
N TRP A 171 8.80 35.78 -7.27
CA TRP A 171 9.30 35.94 -5.91
C TRP A 171 9.16 37.41 -5.50
N PRO A 172 8.49 37.74 -4.38
CA PRO A 172 8.39 39.12 -3.96
C PRO A 172 9.78 39.63 -3.56
N LEU A 173 10.23 40.71 -4.19
CA LEU A 173 11.37 41.49 -3.69
C LEU A 173 10.91 42.19 -2.40
N GLU A 174 11.22 41.61 -1.25
CA GLU A 174 11.25 42.37 -0.02
C GLU A 174 12.44 43.34 -0.11
N ARG A 175 12.13 44.65 -0.15
CA ARG A 175 13.11 45.74 -0.08
C ARG A 175 13.52 46.00 1.36
#